data_AF-A0A970QLW4-F1
#
_entry.id   AF-A0A970QLW4-F1
#
_cell.length_a   1.000
_cell.length_b   1.000
_cell.length_c   1.000
_cell.angle_alpha   90.00
_cell.angle_beta   90.00
_cell.angle_gamma   90.00
#
_symmetry.space_group_name_H-M   'P 1'
#
loop_
_entity.id
_entity.type
_entity.pdbx_description
1 polymer ?
#
loop_
_entity_poly.entity_id
_entity_poly.type
_entity_poly.pdbx_seq_one_letter_code
_entity_poly.pdbx_strand_id
1 'polypeptide(L)'
;MALKQSLEKNGNVLFRYRGQIPLFVFILGLPFIYFTYFTDNYKLFSQFFGSGLSCFWTTISILSIVVSLLGIVTRAYTIGTTPRGTSGRNREKQVANQLNTKGIYSVVRHPLYVGNYLMWAGLLIFVANIYLFIIASLLYWLYYERIMFTEECYLEKQFGEDFIQWSLKVPAFVPAFKQFEKGDIPFSFKSVLRREYSGAFAITLCFTLVDYIRYYAITLQDNIMQPQWIRLSLLCLAVMAVLTIVLRTLKHYTPILNRAPGRD
;
A
#
# COMPACT_ATOMS: atom_id res chain seq x y z
N MET A 1 1.34 -27.14 20.24
CA MET A 1 2.28 -26.13 19.73
C MET A 1 2.07 -24.86 20.54
N ALA A 2 3.12 -24.22 21.06
CA ALA A 2 2.98 -23.02 21.88
C ALA A 2 2.47 -21.83 21.05
N LEU A 3 1.83 -20.85 21.70
CA LEU A 3 1.21 -19.70 21.01
C LEU A 3 2.20 -18.95 20.11
N LYS A 4 3.41 -18.65 20.61
CA LYS A 4 4.49 -18.00 19.83
C LYS A 4 4.78 -18.74 18.52
N GLN A 5 4.90 -20.07 18.58
CA GLN A 5 5.19 -20.91 17.42
C GLN A 5 4.02 -20.95 16.43
N SER A 6 2.77 -20.94 16.93
CA SER A 6 1.56 -20.85 16.10
C SER A 6 1.49 -19.51 15.36
N LEU A 7 1.75 -18.40 16.05
CA LEU A 7 1.78 -17.06 15.45
C LEU A 7 2.88 -16.94 14.39
N GLU A 8 4.08 -17.44 14.67
CA GLU A 8 5.18 -17.45 13.71
C GLU A 8 4.84 -18.28 12.47
N LYS A 9 4.26 -19.48 12.64
CA LYS A 9 3.82 -20.35 11.54
C LYS A 9 2.76 -19.68 10.68
N ASN A 10 1.72 -19.11 11.28
CA ASN A 10 0.65 -18.42 10.56
C ASN A 10 1.20 -17.19 9.82
N GLY A 11 2.06 -16.40 10.48
CA GLY A 11 2.73 -15.26 9.86
C GLY A 11 3.55 -15.63 8.64
N ASN A 12 4.27 -16.76 8.67
CA ASN A 12 5.03 -17.25 7.52
C ASN A 12 4.14 -17.64 6.33
N VAL A 13 2.98 -18.26 6.60
CA VAL A 13 1.98 -18.55 5.55
C VAL A 13 1.47 -17.24 4.94
N LEU A 14 1.09 -16.26 5.76
CA LEU A 14 0.61 -14.96 5.30
C LEU A 14 1.67 -14.17 4.52
N PHE A 15 2.94 -14.25 4.94
CA PHE A 15 4.07 -13.64 4.24
C PHE A 15 4.26 -14.23 2.84
N ARG A 16 4.14 -15.55 2.70
CA ARG A 16 4.28 -16.24 1.40
C ARG A 16 3.23 -15.79 0.39
N TYR A 17 2.00 -15.58 0.85
CA TYR A 17 0.86 -15.18 0.01
C TYR A 17 0.58 -13.67 0.04
N ARG A 18 1.54 -12.85 0.49
CA ARG A 18 1.30 -11.41 0.73
C ARG A 18 0.99 -10.55 -0.48
N GLY A 19 1.23 -11.08 -1.68
CA GLY A 19 0.80 -10.43 -2.92
C GLY A 19 -0.62 -10.80 -3.35
N GLN A 20 -1.08 -12.01 -3.00
CA GLN A 20 -2.34 -12.59 -3.48
C GLN A 20 -3.51 -12.32 -2.53
N ILE A 21 -3.27 -12.37 -1.22
CA ILE A 21 -4.32 -12.15 -0.21
C ILE A 21 -4.98 -10.76 -0.38
N PRO A 22 -4.24 -9.65 -0.51
CA PRO A 22 -4.88 -8.34 -0.70
C PRO A 22 -5.73 -8.25 -1.97
N LEU A 23 -5.32 -8.92 -3.06
CA LEU A 23 -6.08 -8.97 -4.30
C LEU A 23 -7.40 -9.74 -4.11
N PHE A 24 -7.35 -10.89 -3.43
CA PHE A 24 -8.54 -11.66 -3.11
C PHE A 24 -9.52 -10.88 -2.23
N VAL A 25 -9.02 -10.22 -1.18
CA VAL A 25 -9.82 -9.37 -0.31
C VAL A 25 -10.44 -8.20 -1.09
N PHE A 26 -9.69 -7.59 -2.01
CA PHE A 26 -10.22 -6.52 -2.87
C PHE A 26 -11.35 -7.01 -3.77
N ILE A 27 -11.19 -8.17 -4.42
CA ILE A 27 -12.24 -8.78 -5.26
C ILE A 27 -13.50 -9.06 -4.43
N LEU A 28 -13.36 -9.61 -3.22
CA LEU A 28 -14.47 -9.83 -2.30
C LEU A 28 -15.13 -8.52 -1.83
N GLY A 29 -14.40 -7.41 -1.82
CA GLY A 29 -14.92 -6.09 -1.49
C GLY A 29 -15.72 -5.44 -2.62
N LEU A 30 -15.58 -5.87 -3.89
CA LEU A 30 -16.25 -5.23 -5.03
C LEU A 30 -17.78 -5.23 -4.94
N PRO A 31 -18.46 -6.34 -4.56
CA PRO A 31 -19.91 -6.32 -4.35
C PRO A 31 -20.31 -5.31 -3.27
N PHE A 32 -19.55 -5.23 -2.17
CA PHE A 32 -19.84 -4.28 -1.10
C PHE A 32 -19.68 -2.82 -1.57
N ILE A 33 -18.66 -2.54 -2.40
CA ILE A 33 -18.47 -1.23 -3.03
C ILE A 33 -19.64 -0.90 -3.96
N TYR A 34 -20.12 -1.86 -4.76
CA TYR A 34 -21.29 -1.69 -5.62
C TYR A 34 -22.55 -1.37 -4.80
N PHE A 35 -22.83 -2.17 -3.77
CA PHE A 35 -24.02 -1.99 -2.92
C PHE A 35 -23.95 -0.75 -2.03
N THR A 36 -22.77 -0.21 -1.74
CA THR A 36 -22.60 1.06 -1.01
C THR A 36 -23.38 2.21 -1.66
N TYR A 37 -23.57 2.18 -2.98
CA TYR A 37 -24.35 3.20 -3.69
C TYR A 37 -25.85 3.04 -3.54
N PHE A 38 -26.31 1.79 -3.46
CA PHE A 38 -27.71 1.46 -3.23
C PHE A 38 -28.11 1.65 -1.76
N THR A 39 -27.15 1.71 -0.83
CA THR A 39 -27.41 2.06 0.57
C THR A 39 -27.69 3.56 0.76
N ASP A 40 -28.45 3.88 1.81
CA ASP A 40 -28.91 5.24 2.16
C ASP A 40 -27.79 6.29 2.29
N ASN A 41 -26.51 5.91 2.31
CA ASN A 41 -25.38 6.83 2.39
C ASN A 41 -25.38 7.90 1.28
N TYR A 42 -25.66 7.54 0.02
CA TYR A 42 -25.69 8.54 -1.05
C TYR A 42 -26.84 9.54 -0.86
N LYS A 43 -28.02 9.05 -0.49
CA LYS A 43 -29.18 9.89 -0.18
C LYS A 43 -28.91 10.78 1.04
N LEU A 44 -28.31 10.23 2.09
CA LEU A 44 -27.94 10.95 3.30
C LEU A 44 -26.90 12.04 3.02
N PHE A 45 -25.87 11.75 2.22
CA PHE A 45 -24.92 12.78 1.77
C PHE A 45 -25.61 13.84 0.90
N SER A 46 -26.51 13.45 0.01
CA SER A 46 -27.25 14.40 -0.83
C SER A 46 -28.15 15.33 -0.02
N GLN A 47 -28.82 14.81 1.01
CA GLN A 47 -29.64 15.61 1.93
C GLN A 47 -28.80 16.53 2.81
N PHE A 48 -27.67 16.03 3.31
CA PHE A 48 -26.80 16.78 4.21
C PHE A 48 -26.02 17.90 3.50
N PHE A 49 -25.44 17.60 2.34
CA PHE A 49 -24.58 18.55 1.63
C PHE A 49 -25.34 19.40 0.59
N GLY A 50 -26.52 18.98 0.13
CA GLY A 50 -27.32 19.73 -0.85
C GLY A 50 -26.49 20.14 -2.08
N SER A 51 -26.41 21.45 -2.35
CA SER A 51 -25.61 22.02 -3.44
C SER A 51 -24.09 21.81 -3.29
N GLY A 52 -23.61 21.51 -2.07
CA GLY A 52 -22.22 21.22 -1.76
C GLY A 52 -21.78 19.78 -2.05
N LEU A 53 -22.69 18.90 -2.51
CA LEU A 53 -22.40 17.48 -2.73
C LEU A 53 -21.25 17.25 -3.72
N SER A 54 -21.18 18.05 -4.79
CA SER A 54 -20.09 18.00 -5.78
C SER A 54 -18.73 18.37 -5.17
N CYS A 55 -18.70 19.40 -4.32
CA CYS A 55 -17.52 19.84 -3.59
C CYS A 55 -17.06 18.75 -2.60
N PHE A 56 -18.00 18.11 -1.90
CA PHE A 56 -17.72 17.00 -1.00
C PHE A 56 -17.04 15.84 -1.74
N TRP A 57 -17.62 15.37 -2.85
CA TRP A 57 -17.04 14.28 -3.64
C TRP A 57 -15.67 14.61 -4.22
N THR A 58 -15.49 15.87 -4.65
CA THR A 58 -14.19 16.36 -5.13
C THR A 58 -13.15 16.35 -4.01
N THR A 59 -13.51 16.84 -2.83
CA THR A 59 -12.64 16.88 -1.66
C THR A 59 -12.23 15.48 -1.21
N ILE A 60 -13.19 14.55 -1.11
CA ILE A 60 -12.92 13.14 -0.79
C ILE A 60 -12.00 12.51 -1.84
N SER A 61 -12.22 12.80 -3.12
CA SER A 61 -11.37 12.30 -4.21
C SER A 61 -9.95 12.82 -4.10
N ILE A 62 -9.75 14.13 -3.89
CA ILE A 62 -8.42 14.71 -3.71
C ILE A 62 -7.73 14.12 -2.48
N LEU A 63 -8.43 14.06 -1.34
CA LEU A 63 -7.92 13.48 -0.10
C LEU A 63 -7.48 12.03 -0.29
N SER A 64 -8.30 11.22 -0.97
CA SER A 64 -8.00 9.81 -1.24
C SER A 64 -6.72 9.62 -2.05
N ILE A 65 -6.52 10.47 -3.07
CA ILE A 65 -5.32 10.46 -3.92
C ILE A 65 -4.11 10.89 -3.11
N VAL A 66 -4.21 11.98 -2.33
CA VAL A 66 -3.10 12.47 -1.48
C VAL A 66 -2.67 11.40 -0.49
N VAL A 67 -3.61 10.76 0.22
CA VAL A 67 -3.29 9.69 1.19
C VAL A 67 -2.61 8.50 0.49
N SER A 68 -3.12 8.08 -0.67
CA SER A 68 -2.50 6.99 -1.42
C SER A 68 -1.10 7.35 -1.95
N LEU A 69 -0.90 8.60 -2.38
CA LEU A 69 0.39 9.10 -2.83
C LEU A 69 1.41 9.16 -1.68
N LEU A 70 1.01 9.56 -0.48
CA LEU A 70 1.87 9.48 0.71
C LEU A 70 2.34 8.03 0.97
N GLY A 71 1.47 7.05 0.74
CA GLY A 71 1.83 5.64 0.80
C GLY A 71 2.89 5.25 -0.22
N ILE A 72 2.72 5.66 -1.48
CA ILE A 72 3.71 5.44 -2.56
C ILE A 72 5.04 6.12 -2.21
N VAL A 73 5.02 7.36 -1.74
CA VAL A 73 6.22 8.12 -1.34
C VAL A 73 6.94 7.43 -0.18
N THR A 74 6.20 6.96 0.83
CA THR A 74 6.79 6.22 1.97
C THR A 74 7.52 4.97 1.50
N ARG A 75 6.90 4.21 0.58
CA ARG A 75 7.53 3.01 -0.01
C ARG A 75 8.73 3.38 -0.88
N ALA A 76 8.59 4.40 -1.73
CA ALA A 76 9.66 4.88 -2.59
C ALA A 76 10.87 5.35 -1.79
N TYR A 77 10.65 6.12 -0.71
CA TYR A 77 11.70 6.53 0.21
C TYR A 77 12.41 5.34 0.83
N THR A 78 11.64 4.40 1.41
CA THR A 78 12.19 3.16 2.00
C THR A 78 13.05 2.38 1.01
N ILE A 79 12.54 2.11 -0.20
CA ILE A 79 13.28 1.35 -1.21
C ILE A 79 14.47 2.13 -1.77
N GLY A 80 14.32 3.45 -1.87
CA GLY A 80 15.32 4.37 -2.37
C GLY A 80 16.49 4.55 -1.41
N THR A 81 16.34 4.32 -0.11
CA THR A 81 17.42 4.50 0.90
C THR A 81 17.87 3.20 1.56
N THR A 82 17.39 2.03 1.11
CA THR A 82 17.77 0.74 1.70
C THR A 82 18.95 0.05 1.00
N PRO A 83 19.78 -0.69 1.75
CA PRO A 83 20.93 -1.46 1.26
C PRO A 83 20.52 -2.67 0.42
N ARG A 84 21.52 -3.37 -0.14
CA ARG A 84 21.33 -4.63 -0.90
C ARG A 84 20.93 -5.75 0.04
N GLY A 85 20.06 -6.64 -0.44
CA GLY A 85 19.63 -7.80 0.33
C GLY A 85 18.73 -7.51 1.52
N THR A 86 18.15 -6.30 1.61
CA THR A 86 17.13 -5.98 2.63
C THR A 86 15.83 -5.50 1.99
N SER A 87 14.74 -5.57 2.76
CA SER A 87 13.44 -5.01 2.42
C SER A 87 12.90 -5.50 1.06
N GLY A 88 13.29 -6.72 0.65
CA GLY A 88 13.04 -7.31 -0.67
C GLY A 88 11.59 -7.70 -0.94
N ARG A 89 11.28 -8.10 -2.19
CA ARG A 89 9.98 -8.68 -2.56
C ARG A 89 9.95 -10.22 -2.49
N ASN A 90 10.90 -10.83 -1.78
CA ASN A 90 10.97 -12.28 -1.56
C ASN A 90 9.69 -12.76 -0.85
N ARG A 91 9.17 -13.93 -1.23
CA ARG A 91 7.97 -14.51 -0.62
C ARG A 91 8.21 -15.90 -0.03
N GLU A 92 9.19 -16.64 -0.55
CA GLU A 92 9.47 -17.99 -0.08
C GLU A 92 10.17 -17.99 1.27
N LYS A 93 11.06 -17.02 1.50
CA LYS A 93 11.79 -16.87 2.75
C LYS A 93 12.06 -15.41 3.09
N GLN A 94 12.21 -15.15 4.38
CA GLN A 94 12.75 -13.91 4.90
C GLN A 94 14.23 -13.77 4.49
N VAL A 95 14.62 -12.54 4.14
CA VAL A 95 15.99 -12.22 3.75
C VAL A 95 16.34 -10.85 4.31
N ALA A 96 17.37 -10.80 5.16
CA ALA A 96 17.96 -9.57 5.65
C ALA A 96 19.48 -9.76 5.76
N ASN A 97 20.25 -9.17 4.84
CA ASN A 97 21.71 -9.23 4.90
C ASN A 97 22.30 -8.36 6.02
N GLN A 98 21.55 -7.37 6.48
CA GLN A 98 21.92 -6.47 7.58
C GLN A 98 20.67 -5.92 8.26
N LEU A 99 20.83 -5.50 9.51
CA LEU A 99 19.80 -4.79 10.25
C LEU A 99 19.80 -3.31 9.86
N ASN A 100 18.66 -2.83 9.34
CA ASN A 100 18.50 -1.41 9.01
C ASN A 100 17.94 -0.66 10.23
N THR A 101 18.72 0.26 10.78
CA THR A 101 18.34 1.02 11.99
C THR A 101 18.23 2.54 11.76
N LYS A 102 18.87 3.07 10.70
CA LYS A 102 18.87 4.48 10.34
C LYS A 102 17.89 4.82 9.21
N GLY A 103 17.75 6.10 8.90
CA GLY A 103 16.85 6.61 7.87
C GLY A 103 15.40 6.37 8.28
N ILE A 104 14.56 5.89 7.37
CA ILE A 104 13.16 5.61 7.72
C ILE A 104 13.00 4.53 8.80
N TYR A 105 13.99 3.64 8.97
CA TYR A 105 13.97 2.61 10.01
C TYR A 105 14.31 3.15 11.41
N SER A 106 14.75 4.41 11.53
CA SER A 106 14.89 5.07 12.84
C SER A 106 13.55 5.58 13.38
N VAL A 107 12.55 5.77 12.51
CA VAL A 107 11.24 6.31 12.90
C VAL A 107 10.15 5.24 13.00
N VAL A 108 10.27 4.13 12.27
CA VAL A 108 9.31 3.02 12.29
C VAL A 108 9.97 1.72 11.82
N ARG A 109 9.63 0.59 12.44
CA ARG A 109 10.23 -0.72 12.09
C ARG A 109 9.73 -1.26 10.75
N HIS A 110 8.47 -1.01 10.39
CA HIS A 110 7.83 -1.59 9.20
C HIS A 110 7.31 -0.56 8.18
N PRO A 111 8.17 0.32 7.64
CA PRO A 111 7.73 1.45 6.80
C PRO A 111 7.09 1.04 5.48
N LEU A 112 7.45 -0.11 4.90
CA LEU A 112 6.77 -0.63 3.71
C LEU A 112 5.31 -1.00 3.98
N TYR A 113 5.01 -1.44 5.20
CA TYR A 113 3.66 -1.78 5.63
C TYR A 113 2.86 -0.54 6.03
N VAL A 114 3.52 0.50 6.55
CA VAL A 114 2.88 1.82 6.67
C VAL A 114 2.49 2.36 5.30
N GLY A 115 3.42 2.31 4.34
CA GLY A 115 3.15 2.80 2.98
C GLY A 115 2.05 2.01 2.27
N ASN A 116 2.02 0.68 2.44
CA ASN A 116 0.91 -0.15 1.95
C ASN A 116 -0.43 0.24 2.57
N TYR A 117 -0.47 0.49 3.88
CA TYR A 117 -1.70 0.89 4.56
C TYR A 117 -2.22 2.21 4.03
N LEU A 118 -1.35 3.21 3.87
CA LEU A 118 -1.73 4.51 3.31
C LEU A 118 -2.29 4.38 1.87
N MET A 119 -1.70 3.52 1.04
CA MET A 119 -2.26 3.22 -0.30
C MET A 119 -3.69 2.68 -0.21
N TRP A 120 -3.92 1.67 0.64
CA TRP A 120 -5.26 1.09 0.85
C TRP A 120 -6.23 2.06 1.53
N ALA A 121 -5.78 2.83 2.51
CA ALA A 121 -6.59 3.83 3.21
C ALA A 121 -7.08 4.91 2.24
N GLY A 122 -6.23 5.37 1.32
CA GLY A 122 -6.64 6.26 0.24
C GLY A 122 -7.78 5.65 -0.59
N LEU A 123 -7.62 4.41 -1.06
CA LEU A 123 -8.67 3.72 -1.81
C LEU A 123 -9.97 3.57 -1.01
N LEU A 124 -9.89 3.25 0.28
CA LEU A 124 -11.07 3.11 1.15
C LEU A 124 -11.78 4.45 1.39
N ILE A 125 -11.02 5.54 1.56
CA ILE A 125 -11.57 6.91 1.60
C ILE A 125 -12.30 7.22 0.29
N PHE A 126 -11.76 6.79 -0.85
CA PHE A 126 -12.41 6.96 -2.15
C PHE A 126 -13.73 6.19 -2.28
N VAL A 127 -13.93 5.08 -1.55
CA VAL A 127 -15.24 4.40 -1.49
C VAL A 127 -16.28 5.23 -0.71
N ALA A 128 -15.83 6.12 0.19
CA ALA A 128 -16.67 6.95 1.06
C ALA A 128 -17.64 6.14 1.94
N ASN A 129 -17.21 4.97 2.42
CA ASN A 129 -17.97 4.14 3.35
C ASN A 129 -17.16 3.91 4.64
N ILE A 130 -17.62 4.52 5.74
CA ILE A 130 -16.90 4.48 7.02
C ILE A 130 -16.84 3.07 7.62
N TYR A 131 -17.88 2.26 7.45
CA TYR A 131 -17.91 0.88 7.95
C TYR A 131 -16.89 0.02 7.22
N LEU A 132 -16.83 0.13 5.89
CA LEU A 132 -15.81 -0.55 5.10
C LEU A 132 -14.41 -0.10 5.48
N PHE A 133 -14.20 1.20 5.69
CA PHE A 133 -12.92 1.74 6.10
C PHE A 133 -12.45 1.12 7.44
N ILE A 134 -13.33 1.10 8.45
CA ILE A 134 -13.01 0.54 9.78
C ILE A 134 -12.73 -0.96 9.68
N ILE A 135 -13.62 -1.73 9.05
CA ILE A 135 -13.48 -3.19 8.90
C ILE A 135 -12.20 -3.53 8.16
N ALA A 136 -11.94 -2.88 7.02
CA ALA A 136 -10.73 -3.12 6.24
C ALA A 136 -9.46 -2.71 7.00
N SER A 137 -9.51 -1.66 7.81
CA SER A 137 -8.38 -1.24 8.65
C SER A 137 -8.07 -2.25 9.76
N LEU A 138 -9.10 -2.80 10.41
CA LEU A 138 -8.94 -3.86 11.41
C LEU A 138 -8.40 -5.15 10.78
N LEU A 139 -8.94 -5.55 9.62
CA LEU A 139 -8.43 -6.70 8.87
C LEU A 139 -6.98 -6.49 8.43
N TYR A 140 -6.63 -5.29 8.00
CA TYR A 140 -5.25 -4.93 7.65
C TYR A 140 -4.32 -5.10 8.86
N TRP A 141 -4.74 -4.62 10.03
CA TRP A 141 -3.96 -4.74 11.26
C TRP A 141 -3.73 -6.21 11.63
N LEU A 142 -4.78 -7.02 11.72
CA LEU A 142 -4.67 -8.44 12.03
C LEU A 142 -3.79 -9.19 11.02
N TYR A 143 -3.91 -8.83 9.75
CA TYR A 143 -3.13 -9.45 8.69
C TYR A 143 -1.64 -9.10 8.76
N TYR A 144 -1.30 -7.81 8.84
CA TYR A 144 0.10 -7.37 8.86
C TYR A 144 0.78 -7.57 10.21
N GLU A 145 0.06 -7.55 11.34
CA GLU A 145 0.61 -7.89 12.66
C GLU A 145 1.27 -9.27 12.64
N ARG A 146 0.61 -10.27 12.05
CA ARG A 146 1.15 -11.63 11.93
C ARG A 146 2.39 -11.69 11.04
N ILE A 147 2.42 -10.91 9.96
CA ILE A 147 3.58 -10.83 9.07
C ILE A 147 4.75 -10.13 9.77
N MET A 148 4.50 -8.98 10.39
CA MET A 148 5.49 -8.23 11.16
C MET A 148 6.08 -9.09 12.28
N PHE A 149 5.23 -9.85 12.99
CA PHE A 149 5.66 -10.75 14.06
C PHE A 149 6.65 -11.81 13.57
N THR A 150 6.37 -12.45 12.42
CA THR A 150 7.28 -13.47 11.87
C THR A 150 8.57 -12.84 11.32
N GLU A 151 8.49 -11.62 10.76
CA GLU A 151 9.66 -10.85 10.34
C GLU A 151 10.56 -10.51 11.52
N GLU A 152 9.98 -10.05 12.63
CA GLU A 152 10.71 -9.73 13.84
C GLU A 152 11.32 -10.97 14.50
N CYS A 153 10.59 -12.10 14.55
CA CYS A 153 11.17 -13.37 15.00
C CYS A 153 12.37 -13.80 14.14
N TYR A 154 12.32 -13.57 12.83
CA TYR A 154 13.45 -13.83 11.95
C TYR A 154 14.62 -12.88 12.22
N LEU A 155 14.36 -11.57 12.37
CA LEU A 155 15.40 -10.58 12.66
C LEU A 155 16.06 -10.80 14.02
N GLU A 156 15.28 -11.15 15.05
CA GLU A 156 15.78 -11.53 16.38
C GLU A 156 16.72 -12.74 16.28
N LYS A 157 16.34 -13.78 15.51
CA LYS A 157 17.20 -14.96 15.30
C LYS A 157 18.49 -14.63 14.53
N GLN A 158 18.48 -13.65 13.63
CA GLN A 158 19.63 -13.28 12.81
C GLN A 158 20.59 -12.30 13.50
N PHE A 159 20.05 -11.32 14.24
CA PHE A 159 20.82 -10.20 14.78
C PHE A 159 20.83 -10.13 16.32
N GLY A 160 20.07 -10.99 17.00
CA GLY A 160 20.10 -11.13 18.45
C GLY A 160 19.83 -9.81 19.18
N GLU A 161 20.75 -9.46 20.08
CA GLU A 161 20.63 -8.30 20.96
C GLU A 161 20.56 -6.97 20.21
N ASP A 162 21.24 -6.83 19.07
CA ASP A 162 21.21 -5.60 18.26
C ASP A 162 19.79 -5.27 17.78
N PHE A 163 19.05 -6.31 17.35
CA PHE A 163 17.65 -6.16 16.98
C PHE A 163 16.79 -5.80 18.20
N ILE A 164 16.98 -6.49 19.33
CA ILE A 164 16.19 -6.24 20.55
C ILE A 164 16.37 -4.78 20.99
N GLN A 165 17.60 -4.31 21.14
CA GLN A 165 17.91 -2.95 21.59
C GLN A 165 17.37 -1.86 20.66
N TRP A 166 17.44 -2.08 19.34
CA TRP A 166 16.83 -1.17 18.37
C TRP A 166 15.30 -1.20 18.45
N SER A 167 14.71 -2.40 18.52
CA SER A 167 13.26 -2.59 18.47
C SER A 167 12.51 -2.02 19.68
N LEU A 168 13.16 -1.94 20.84
CA LEU A 168 12.63 -1.32 22.06
C LEU A 168 12.46 0.20 21.93
N LYS A 169 13.24 0.84 21.05
CA LYS A 169 13.26 2.30 20.87
C LYS A 169 12.34 2.79 19.75
N VAL A 170 12.11 1.93 18.75
CA VAL A 170 11.42 2.28 17.50
C VAL A 170 10.03 1.63 17.43
N PRO A 171 8.96 2.40 17.19
CA PRO A 171 7.62 1.85 17.10
C PRO A 171 7.46 0.91 15.90
N ALA A 172 6.61 -0.11 16.05
CA ALA A 172 6.38 -1.09 14.98
C ALA A 172 5.75 -0.47 13.72
N PHE A 173 4.72 0.38 13.91
CA PHE A 173 3.85 0.82 12.81
C PHE A 173 3.54 2.32 12.77
N VAL A 174 3.32 2.99 13.91
CA VAL A 174 3.05 4.43 13.93
C VAL A 174 4.38 5.20 13.97
N PRO A 175 4.75 5.99 12.94
CA PRO A 175 6.08 6.58 12.87
C PRO A 175 6.33 7.65 13.94
N ALA A 176 7.47 7.56 14.62
CA ALA A 176 7.98 8.56 15.56
C ALA A 176 8.96 9.51 14.85
N PHE A 177 8.45 10.46 14.07
CA PHE A 177 9.27 11.35 13.22
C PHE A 177 10.38 12.13 13.96
N LYS A 178 10.22 12.37 15.27
CA LYS A 178 11.24 13.03 16.11
C LYS A 178 12.52 12.20 16.29
N GLN A 179 12.46 10.88 16.05
CA GLN A 179 13.59 9.96 16.18
C GLN A 179 14.40 9.83 14.88
N PHE A 180 14.15 10.69 13.88
CA PHE A 180 14.78 10.53 12.57
C PHE A 180 16.30 10.70 12.65
N GLU A 181 17.01 9.63 12.33
CA GLU A 181 18.46 9.61 12.15
C GLU A 181 18.81 9.47 10.67
N LYS A 182 19.69 10.33 10.16
CA LYS A 182 20.10 10.30 8.75
C LYS A 182 20.80 8.98 8.43
N GLY A 183 20.33 8.31 7.37
CA GLY A 183 20.97 7.09 6.87
C GLY A 183 22.21 7.37 6.02
N ASP A 184 23.10 6.40 5.94
CA ASP A 184 24.37 6.50 5.21
C ASP A 184 24.20 6.26 3.69
N ILE A 185 23.08 5.64 3.30
CA ILE A 185 22.82 5.23 1.91
C ILE A 185 22.06 6.33 1.17
N PRO A 186 22.61 6.85 0.05
CA PRO A 186 21.93 7.87 -0.74
C PRO A 186 20.69 7.33 -1.45
N PHE A 187 19.73 8.23 -1.66
CA PHE A 187 18.48 7.91 -2.35
C PHE A 187 18.74 7.47 -3.79
N SER A 188 18.11 6.35 -4.22
CA SER A 188 18.29 5.76 -5.54
C SER A 188 16.98 5.66 -6.31
N PHE A 189 16.76 6.59 -7.24
CA PHE A 189 15.64 6.55 -8.18
C PHE A 189 15.59 5.24 -8.98
N LYS A 190 16.75 4.71 -9.40
CA LYS A 190 16.84 3.42 -10.11
C LYS A 190 16.24 2.27 -9.28
N SER A 191 16.53 2.24 -7.97
CA SER A 191 15.98 1.21 -7.07
C SER A 191 14.46 1.33 -6.95
N VAL A 192 13.93 2.55 -6.88
CA VAL A 192 12.48 2.80 -6.81
C VAL A 192 11.80 2.39 -8.11
N LEU A 193 12.26 2.92 -9.25
CA LEU A 193 11.69 2.62 -10.57
C LEU A 193 11.75 1.13 -10.91
N ARG A 194 12.78 0.40 -10.47
CA ARG A 194 12.89 -1.04 -10.67
C ARG A 194 11.91 -1.86 -9.83
N ARG A 195 11.43 -1.34 -8.69
CA ARG A 195 10.76 -2.15 -7.66
C ARG A 195 9.33 -1.73 -7.37
N GLU A 196 8.96 -0.48 -7.57
CA GLU A 196 7.66 0.07 -7.14
C GLU A 196 6.65 0.27 -8.27
N TYR A 197 7.05 0.14 -9.54
CA TYR A 197 6.14 0.30 -10.70
C TYR A 197 4.89 -0.58 -10.62
N SER A 198 5.03 -1.83 -10.16
CA SER A 198 3.90 -2.76 -10.05
C SER A 198 2.93 -2.40 -8.93
N GLY A 199 3.42 -1.80 -7.84
CA GLY A 199 2.58 -1.30 -6.75
C GLY A 199 1.77 -0.08 -7.17
N ALA A 200 2.42 0.87 -7.86
CA ALA A 200 1.78 2.05 -8.41
C ALA A 200 0.70 1.69 -9.45
N PHE A 201 0.99 0.77 -10.36
CA PHE A 201 -0.01 0.28 -11.31
C PHE A 201 -1.21 -0.38 -10.63
N ALA A 202 -0.95 -1.27 -9.66
CA ALA A 202 -2.02 -2.00 -8.96
C ALA A 202 -2.98 -1.05 -8.25
N ILE A 203 -2.48 -0.02 -7.56
CA ILE A 203 -3.35 0.92 -6.87
C ILE A 203 -4.14 1.79 -7.86
N THR A 204 -3.54 2.26 -8.96
CA THR A 204 -4.25 2.99 -10.03
C THR A 204 -5.34 2.14 -10.65
N LEU A 205 -5.08 0.85 -10.88
CA LEU A 205 -6.09 -0.10 -11.35
C LEU A 205 -7.24 -0.23 -10.35
N CYS A 206 -6.95 -0.39 -9.06
CA CYS A 206 -8.00 -0.45 -8.02
C CYS A 206 -8.86 0.81 -7.99
N PHE A 207 -8.25 2.01 -8.03
CA PHE A 207 -8.99 3.28 -8.09
C PHE A 207 -9.89 3.35 -9.33
N THR A 208 -9.39 2.91 -10.48
CA THR A 208 -10.15 2.88 -11.74
C THR A 208 -11.31 1.91 -11.66
N LEU A 209 -11.10 0.70 -11.15
CA LEU A 209 -12.17 -0.29 -10.97
C LEU A 209 -13.26 0.23 -10.04
N VAL A 210 -12.87 0.83 -8.90
CA VAL A 210 -13.82 1.45 -7.97
C VAL A 210 -14.58 2.58 -8.66
N ASP A 211 -13.90 3.49 -9.37
CA ASP A 211 -14.55 4.60 -10.09
C ASP A 211 -15.60 4.11 -11.10
N TYR A 212 -15.29 3.10 -11.90
CA TYR A 212 -16.24 2.53 -12.86
C TYR A 212 -17.40 1.79 -12.19
N ILE A 213 -17.15 1.05 -11.10
CA ILE A 213 -18.22 0.38 -10.35
C ILE A 213 -19.18 1.39 -9.74
N ARG A 214 -18.66 2.46 -9.12
CA ARG A 214 -19.47 3.58 -8.59
C ARG A 214 -20.30 4.20 -9.70
N TYR A 215 -19.64 4.54 -10.82
CA TYR A 215 -20.29 5.23 -11.93
C TYR A 215 -21.41 4.39 -12.56
N TYR A 216 -21.16 3.09 -12.73
CA TYR A 216 -22.16 2.15 -13.24
C TYR A 216 -23.35 2.01 -12.28
N ALA A 217 -23.10 1.92 -10.96
CA ALA A 217 -24.17 1.87 -9.96
C ALA A 217 -25.05 3.14 -9.98
N ILE A 218 -24.44 4.33 -10.07
CA ILE A 218 -25.17 5.61 -10.19
C ILE A 218 -26.00 5.64 -11.48
N THR A 219 -25.40 5.23 -12.61
CA THR A 219 -26.08 5.24 -13.92
C THR A 219 -27.33 4.36 -13.92
N LEU A 220 -27.26 3.17 -13.30
CA LEU A 220 -28.40 2.27 -13.15
C LEU A 220 -29.47 2.83 -12.23
N GLN A 221 -29.08 3.43 -11.10
CA GLN A 221 -30.01 3.96 -10.11
C GLN A 221 -30.76 5.21 -10.61
N ASP A 222 -30.06 6.12 -11.27
CA ASP A 222 -30.58 7.41 -11.72
C ASP A 222 -31.09 7.36 -13.18
N ASN A 223 -31.17 6.17 -13.80
CA ASN A 223 -31.59 5.94 -15.19
C ASN A 223 -30.89 6.86 -16.21
N ILE A 224 -29.59 7.09 -16.04
CA ILE A 224 -28.82 7.97 -16.93
C ILE A 224 -28.63 7.28 -18.29
N MET A 225 -29.24 7.83 -19.35
CA MET A 225 -29.32 7.21 -20.68
C MET A 225 -28.01 7.22 -21.49
N GLN A 226 -27.00 8.02 -21.09
CA GLN A 226 -25.72 8.12 -21.82
C GLN A 226 -24.52 7.91 -20.89
N PRO A 227 -24.04 6.67 -20.72
CA PRO A 227 -22.86 6.40 -19.90
C PRO A 227 -21.58 6.97 -20.52
N GLN A 228 -20.80 7.67 -19.72
CA GLN A 228 -19.47 8.18 -20.06
C GLN A 228 -18.44 7.06 -19.94
N TRP A 229 -18.05 6.51 -21.08
CA TRP A 229 -17.06 5.43 -21.15
C TRP A 229 -15.62 5.88 -20.89
N ILE A 230 -15.27 7.12 -21.25
CA ILE A 230 -13.91 7.67 -21.07
C ILE A 230 -13.89 8.58 -19.85
N ARG A 231 -13.27 8.10 -18.77
CA ARG A 231 -13.12 8.82 -17.50
C ARG A 231 -11.65 9.14 -17.24
N LEU A 232 -11.39 10.16 -16.42
CA LEU A 232 -10.02 10.56 -16.04
C LEU A 232 -9.24 9.38 -15.43
N SER A 233 -9.89 8.54 -14.62
CA SER A 233 -9.31 7.33 -14.04
C SER A 233 -8.77 6.36 -15.10
N LEU A 234 -9.50 6.17 -16.21
CA LEU A 234 -9.07 5.34 -17.33
C LEU A 234 -7.86 5.93 -18.07
N LEU A 235 -7.82 7.24 -18.26
CA LEU A 235 -6.65 7.93 -18.84
C LEU A 235 -5.42 7.76 -17.95
N CYS A 236 -5.57 7.96 -16.64
CA CYS A 236 -4.52 7.70 -15.65
C CYS A 236 -4.05 6.25 -15.68
N LEU A 237 -4.97 5.29 -15.78
CA LEU A 237 -4.64 3.86 -15.90
C LEU A 237 -3.87 3.57 -17.19
N ALA A 238 -4.27 4.15 -18.32
CA ALA A 238 -3.59 3.97 -19.60
C ALA A 238 -2.14 4.50 -19.54
N VAL A 239 -1.94 5.71 -19.00
CA VAL A 239 -0.60 6.28 -18.77
C VAL A 239 0.23 5.37 -17.87
N MET A 240 -0.34 4.92 -16.74
CA MET A 240 0.35 4.02 -15.81
C MET A 240 0.63 2.65 -16.41
N ALA A 241 -0.21 2.14 -17.30
CA ALA A 241 0.03 0.90 -18.02
C ALA A 241 1.23 1.04 -18.96
N VAL A 242 1.31 2.12 -19.73
CA VAL A 242 2.46 2.41 -20.61
C VAL A 242 3.73 2.53 -19.78
N LEU A 243 3.73 3.33 -18.71
CA LEU A 243 4.88 3.47 -17.80
C LEU A 243 5.31 2.13 -17.20
N THR A 244 4.34 1.29 -16.82
CA THR A 244 4.60 -0.05 -16.26
C THR A 244 5.25 -0.97 -17.27
N ILE A 245 4.77 -0.96 -18.52
CA ILE A 245 5.35 -1.74 -19.62
C ILE A 245 6.78 -1.27 -19.86
N VAL A 246 7.02 0.04 -19.99
CA VAL A 246 8.37 0.61 -20.18
C VAL A 246 9.31 0.21 -19.04
N LEU A 247 8.92 0.43 -17.78
CA LEU A 247 9.76 0.10 -16.62
C LEU A 247 10.00 -1.41 -16.48
N ARG A 248 9.01 -2.24 -16.79
CA ARG A 248 9.15 -3.70 -16.81
C ARG A 248 10.13 -4.14 -17.91
N THR A 249 10.03 -3.57 -19.10
CA THR A 249 10.95 -3.84 -20.22
C THR A 249 12.37 -3.42 -19.85
N LEU A 250 12.57 -2.21 -19.36
CA LEU A 250 13.87 -1.71 -18.91
C LEU A 250 14.47 -2.61 -17.82
N LYS A 251 13.66 -3.06 -16.87
CA LYS A 251 14.12 -3.93 -15.77
C LYS A 251 14.65 -5.29 -16.26
N HIS A 252 14.02 -5.89 -17.26
CA HIS A 252 14.30 -7.26 -17.71
C HIS A 252 15.28 -7.33 -18.87
N TYR A 253 15.31 -6.33 -19.75
CA TYR A 253 16.08 -6.36 -21.00
C TYR A 253 17.24 -5.36 -21.05
N THR A 254 17.42 -4.52 -20.02
CA THR A 254 18.50 -3.52 -20.02
C THR A 254 19.20 -3.41 -18.65
N PRO A 255 20.46 -2.95 -18.61
CA PRO A 255 21.15 -2.66 -17.35
C PRO A 255 20.80 -1.29 -16.74
N ILE A 256 19.98 -0.47 -17.41
CA ILE A 256 19.72 0.94 -17.05
C ILE A 256 19.22 1.08 -15.60
N LEU A 257 18.33 0.17 -15.19
CA LEU A 257 17.73 0.16 -13.86
C LEU A 257 18.53 -0.69 -12.83
N ASN A 258 19.70 -1.22 -13.19
CA ASN A 258 20.53 -1.94 -12.23
C ASN A 258 21.03 -0.98 -11.14
N ARG A 259 21.24 -1.50 -9.92
CA ARG A 259 21.80 -0.71 -8.83
C ARG A 259 23.20 -0.25 -9.20
N ALA A 260 23.53 0.99 -8.86
CA ALA A 260 24.87 1.52 -9.04
C ALA A 260 25.90 0.69 -8.25
N PRO A 261 27.07 0.38 -8.83
CA PRO A 261 28.17 -0.26 -8.11
C PRO A 261 28.66 0.66 -6.98
N GLY A 262 29.03 0.08 -5.83
CA GLY A 262 29.55 0.83 -4.67
C GLY A 262 28.56 1.73 -3.92
N ARG A 263 27.25 1.60 -4.18
CA ARG A 263 26.21 2.38 -3.47
C ARG A 263 26.05 1.96 -2.00
N ASP A 264 26.17 0.66 -1.77
CA ASP A 264 25.89 -0.01 -0.50
C ASP A 264 27.19 -0.70 -0.07
#